data_AF-A0A7X6Q750-F1
#
_entry.id   AF-A0A7X6Q750-F1
#
_cell.length_a   1.000
_cell.length_b   1.000
_cell.length_c   1.000
_cell.angle_alpha   90.00
_cell.angle_beta   90.00
_cell.angle_gamma   90.00
#
_symmetry.space_group_name_H-M   'P 1'
#
loop_
_entity.id
_entity.type
_entity.pdbx_description
1 polymer ?
#
loop_
_entity_poly.entity_id
_entity_poly.type
_entity_poly.pdbx_seq_one_letter_code
_entity_poly.pdbx_strand_id
1 'polypeptide(L)'
;MSIYRRYRGDSYWLEVQPYKKHYPSYWVVVLFVIASLELSELNLGQLFYLVFISFLLSLSWLDLKLRVLPDELVLTLALSGLMYQYFVINGNLLLPIAIGVTGLAYAKILERFMVRVGDSPSVSGIGAGDIKLILALACWFDIVALFYLLVIACSVALLVVLLRSIFLKEATTSVAFAPYLSFATYIMWWYG
;
A
#
# COMPACT_ATOMS: atom_id res chain seq x y z
N MET A 1 14.12 8.64 -7.84
CA MET A 1 14.57 7.89 -9.04
C MET A 1 13.42 6.94 -9.36
N SER A 2 12.79 7.06 -10.52
CA SER A 2 11.57 6.30 -10.85
C SER A 2 11.83 4.79 -10.77
N ILE A 3 11.04 4.05 -9.98
CA ILE A 3 11.12 2.58 -9.81
C ILE A 3 11.27 1.86 -11.17
N TYR A 4 10.60 2.40 -12.18
CA TYR A 4 10.58 1.97 -13.57
C TYR A 4 11.93 1.97 -14.30
N ARG A 5 12.94 2.73 -13.83
CA ARG A 5 14.27 2.72 -14.48
C ARG A 5 14.98 1.38 -14.33
N ARG A 6 14.69 0.62 -13.25
CA ARG A 6 15.40 -0.63 -12.94
C ARG A 6 15.05 -1.77 -13.90
N TYR A 7 13.87 -1.70 -14.51
CA TYR A 7 13.37 -2.72 -15.43
C TYR A 7 13.61 -2.39 -16.91
N ARG A 8 14.19 -1.21 -17.22
CA ARG A 8 14.34 -0.73 -18.60
C ARG A 8 15.25 -1.67 -19.40
N GLY A 9 14.69 -2.38 -20.38
CA GLY A 9 15.40 -3.33 -21.25
C GLY A 9 15.03 -4.80 -21.01
N ASP A 10 14.26 -5.09 -19.98
CA ASP A 10 13.77 -6.44 -19.66
C ASP A 10 12.38 -6.70 -20.29
N SER A 11 11.98 -7.96 -20.51
CA SER A 11 10.66 -8.29 -21.08
C SER A 11 9.51 -7.71 -20.23
N TYR A 12 9.72 -7.68 -18.93
CA TYR A 12 8.83 -7.08 -17.93
C TYR A 12 8.66 -5.55 -18.10
N TRP A 13 9.60 -4.87 -18.76
CA TRP A 13 9.44 -3.45 -19.10
C TRP A 13 8.23 -3.19 -19.99
N LEU A 14 7.98 -4.07 -20.96
CA LEU A 14 6.90 -3.92 -21.93
C LEU A 14 5.52 -3.98 -21.26
N GLU A 15 5.38 -4.79 -20.21
CA GLU A 15 4.16 -4.89 -19.41
C GLU A 15 3.95 -3.65 -18.53
N VAL A 16 5.02 -3.05 -18.01
CA VAL A 16 4.94 -1.94 -17.05
C VAL A 16 4.96 -0.55 -17.71
N GLN A 17 5.60 -0.42 -18.88
CA GLN A 17 5.72 0.82 -19.66
C GLN A 17 4.39 1.56 -19.92
N PRO A 18 3.28 0.91 -20.32
CA PRO A 18 2.02 1.61 -20.58
C PRO A 18 1.45 2.25 -19.31
N TYR A 19 1.65 1.60 -18.16
CA TYR A 19 1.15 2.10 -16.89
C TYR A 19 1.89 3.36 -16.44
N LYS A 20 3.20 3.49 -16.71
CA LYS A 20 4.01 4.65 -16.32
C LYS A 20 3.41 6.01 -16.72
N LYS A 21 2.70 6.09 -17.85
CA LYS A 21 2.22 7.36 -18.43
C LYS A 21 0.70 7.55 -18.31
N HIS A 22 -0.06 6.47 -18.17
CA HIS A 22 -1.52 6.49 -18.04
C HIS A 22 -1.94 5.45 -17.00
N TYR A 23 -1.95 5.82 -15.72
CA TYR A 23 -2.52 4.92 -14.71
C TYR A 23 -4.04 5.10 -14.66
N PRO A 24 -4.86 4.09 -14.93
CA PRO A 24 -6.31 4.24 -14.79
C PRO A 24 -6.77 4.36 -13.32
N SER A 25 -5.89 4.16 -12.33
CA SER A 25 -6.24 4.13 -10.91
C SER A 25 -6.74 5.46 -10.36
N TYR A 26 -6.30 6.61 -10.88
CA TYR A 26 -6.89 7.90 -10.47
C TYR A 26 -8.38 7.95 -10.80
N TRP A 27 -8.81 7.29 -11.89
CA TRP A 27 -10.22 7.22 -12.25
C TRP A 27 -11.03 6.38 -11.25
N VAL A 28 -10.44 5.37 -10.63
CA VAL A 28 -11.11 4.59 -9.58
C VAL A 28 -11.39 5.47 -8.37
N VAL A 29 -10.41 6.29 -7.96
CA VAL A 29 -10.58 7.27 -6.88
C VAL A 29 -11.64 8.31 -7.25
N VAL A 30 -11.54 8.88 -8.45
CA VAL A 30 -12.50 9.90 -8.94
C VAL A 30 -13.91 9.33 -9.04
N LEU A 31 -14.09 8.11 -9.56
CA LEU A 31 -15.39 7.44 -9.63
C LEU A 31 -15.97 7.19 -8.23
N PHE A 32 -15.14 6.76 -7.27
CA PHE A 32 -15.58 6.60 -5.89
C PHE A 32 -15.98 7.92 -5.23
N VAL A 33 -15.24 9.00 -5.49
CA VAL A 33 -15.59 10.34 -5.01
C VAL A 33 -16.89 10.81 -5.64
N ILE A 34 -17.10 10.63 -6.94
CA ILE A 34 -18.36 10.99 -7.61
C ILE A 34 -19.53 10.17 -7.04
N ALA A 35 -19.36 8.86 -6.87
CA ALA A 35 -20.37 8.00 -6.24
C ALA A 35 -20.67 8.43 -4.79
N SER A 36 -19.68 8.97 -4.07
CA SER A 36 -19.88 9.49 -2.72
C SER A 36 -20.72 10.78 -2.69
N LEU A 37 -20.70 11.59 -3.76
CA LEU A 37 -21.50 12.82 -3.85
C LEU A 37 -23.01 12.54 -4.03
N GLU A 38 -23.38 11.37 -4.54
CA GLU A 38 -24.78 10.94 -4.64
C GLU A 38 -25.37 10.54 -3.28
N LEU A 39 -24.51 10.21 -2.31
CA LEU A 39 -24.91 9.90 -0.93
C LEU A 39 -25.05 11.23 -0.16
N SER A 40 -26.27 11.77 -0.12
CA SER A 40 -26.55 13.12 0.41
C SER A 40 -26.32 13.33 1.92
N GLU A 41 -25.94 12.30 2.68
CA GLU A 41 -25.70 12.38 4.14
C GLU A 41 -24.35 11.77 4.58
N LEU A 42 -23.27 12.02 3.84
CA LEU A 42 -21.95 11.52 4.27
C LEU A 42 -21.27 12.43 5.30
N ASN A 43 -20.81 11.81 6.38
CA ASN A 43 -19.91 12.44 7.33
C ASN A 43 -18.51 12.60 6.72
N LEU A 44 -17.75 13.63 7.15
CA LEU A 44 -16.36 13.85 6.71
C LEU A 44 -15.48 12.60 6.85
N GLY A 45 -15.61 11.86 7.96
CA GLY A 45 -14.86 10.61 8.17
C GLY A 45 -15.18 9.52 7.14
N GLN A 46 -16.44 9.42 6.69
CA GLN A 46 -16.85 8.44 5.67
C GLN A 46 -16.32 8.80 4.29
N LEU A 47 -16.23 10.10 3.96
CA LEU A 47 -15.59 10.55 2.72
C LEU A 47 -14.11 10.16 2.69
N PHE A 48 -13.38 10.40 3.79
CA PHE A 48 -11.98 9.97 3.90
C PHE A 48 -11.82 8.45 3.79
N TYR A 49 -12.74 7.68 4.37
CA TYR A 49 -12.73 6.22 4.24
C TYR A 49 -12.93 5.73 2.80
N LEU A 50 -13.86 6.33 2.06
CA LEU A 50 -14.10 5.97 0.65
C LEU A 50 -12.87 6.27 -0.21
N VAL A 51 -12.25 7.44 0.01
CA VAL A 51 -10.97 7.80 -0.64
C VAL A 51 -9.89 6.78 -0.26
N PHE A 52 -9.75 6.46 1.02
CA PHE A 52 -8.79 5.48 1.53
C PHE A 52 -8.92 4.10 0.86
N ILE A 53 -10.14 3.54 0.84
CA ILE A 53 -10.41 2.24 0.20
C ILE A 53 -10.11 2.29 -1.28
N SER A 54 -10.47 3.37 -1.98
CA SER A 54 -10.24 3.45 -3.42
C SER A 54 -8.75 3.39 -3.78
N PHE A 55 -7.89 4.01 -2.96
CA PHE A 55 -6.44 3.90 -3.09
C PHE A 55 -5.92 2.50 -2.77
N LEU A 56 -6.38 1.89 -1.67
CA LEU A 56 -6.00 0.53 -1.30
C LEU A 56 -6.37 -0.48 -2.38
N LEU A 57 -7.59 -0.39 -2.94
CA LEU A 57 -8.05 -1.28 -4.00
C LEU A 57 -7.21 -1.11 -5.27
N SER A 58 -6.87 0.14 -5.61
CA SER A 58 -6.00 0.46 -6.74
C SER A 58 -4.58 -0.10 -6.55
N LEU A 59 -4.00 0.06 -5.36
CA LEU A 59 -2.67 -0.47 -5.03
C LEU A 59 -2.66 -2.00 -5.00
N SER A 60 -3.69 -2.62 -4.43
CA SER A 60 -3.89 -4.07 -4.41
C SER A 60 -3.97 -4.67 -5.82
N TRP A 61 -4.72 -4.04 -6.72
CA TRP A 61 -4.81 -4.47 -8.11
C TRP A 61 -3.46 -4.37 -8.85
N LEU A 62 -2.73 -3.27 -8.63
CA LEU A 62 -1.41 -3.08 -9.22
C LEU A 62 -0.38 -4.07 -8.65
N ASP A 63 -0.47 -4.38 -7.37
CA ASP A 63 0.39 -5.38 -6.74
C ASP A 63 0.11 -6.79 -7.26
N LEU A 64 -1.16 -7.16 -7.44
CA LEU A 64 -1.55 -8.44 -8.05
C LEU A 64 -1.10 -8.58 -9.50
N LYS A 65 -1.31 -7.53 -10.30
CA LYS A 65 -1.05 -7.59 -11.74
C LYS A 65 0.42 -7.39 -12.08
N LEU A 66 1.05 -6.40 -11.46
CA LEU A 66 2.38 -5.94 -11.82
C LEU A 66 3.40 -6.19 -10.71
N ARG A 67 3.02 -6.44 -9.45
CA ARG A 67 3.96 -6.48 -8.30
C ARG A 67 4.80 -5.21 -8.16
N VAL A 68 4.23 -4.07 -8.57
CA VAL A 68 4.86 -2.75 -8.43
C VAL A 68 3.87 -1.79 -7.81
N LEU A 69 4.30 -1.16 -6.72
CA LEU A 69 3.56 -0.08 -6.07
C LEU A 69 4.07 1.28 -6.56
N PRO A 70 3.24 2.11 -7.22
CA PRO A 70 3.63 3.44 -7.65
C PRO A 70 3.83 4.37 -6.45
N ASP A 71 5.00 5.02 -6.39
CA ASP A 71 5.35 5.95 -5.32
C ASP A 71 4.33 7.10 -5.18
N GLU A 72 3.78 7.58 -6.29
CA GLU A 72 2.80 8.68 -6.32
C GLU A 72 1.52 8.32 -5.58
N LEU A 73 0.99 7.10 -5.79
CA LEU A 73 -0.24 6.64 -5.12
C LEU A 73 0.00 6.39 -3.64
N VAL A 74 1.12 5.77 -3.29
CA VAL A 74 1.47 5.51 -1.88
C VAL A 74 1.68 6.83 -1.11
N LEU A 75 2.31 7.82 -1.74
CA LEU A 75 2.50 9.14 -1.15
C LEU A 75 1.17 9.90 -1.03
N THR A 76 0.31 9.82 -2.04
CA THR A 76 -1.02 10.45 -1.98
C THR A 76 -1.87 9.82 -0.87
N LEU A 77 -1.81 8.49 -0.72
CA LEU A 77 -2.45 7.77 0.38
C LEU A 77 -1.93 8.29 1.73
N ALA A 78 -0.62 8.40 1.91
CA ALA A 78 -0.03 8.93 3.15
C ALA A 78 -0.50 10.36 3.46
N LEU A 79 -0.51 11.24 2.45
CA LEU A 79 -1.00 12.62 2.59
C LEU A 79 -2.47 12.67 3.00
N SER A 80 -3.32 11.84 2.39
CA SER A 80 -4.73 11.78 2.77
C SER A 80 -4.94 11.31 4.22
N GLY A 81 -4.07 10.45 4.76
CA GLY A 81 -4.12 10.03 6.17
C GLY A 81 -3.76 11.15 7.13
N LEU A 82 -2.74 11.95 6.78
CA LEU A 82 -2.40 13.16 7.56
C LEU A 82 -3.55 14.18 7.55
N MET A 83 -4.20 14.37 6.41
CA MET A 83 -5.40 15.21 6.31
C MET A 83 -6.54 14.67 7.19
N TYR A 84 -6.76 13.35 7.18
CA TYR A 84 -7.77 12.71 8.02
C TYR A 84 -7.51 12.94 9.52
N GLN A 85 -6.27 12.78 9.98
CA GLN A 85 -5.90 13.04 11.38
C GLN A 85 -6.10 14.51 11.78
N TYR A 86 -5.84 15.44 10.87
CA TYR A 86 -6.05 16.86 11.11
C TYR A 86 -7.53 17.23 11.16
N PHE A 87 -8.31 16.84 10.14
CA PHE A 87 -9.68 17.30 9.95
C PHE A 87 -10.73 16.50 10.74
N VAL A 88 -10.48 15.22 11.03
CA VAL A 88 -11.48 14.33 11.64
C VAL A 88 -11.14 14.02 13.09
N ILE A 89 -9.88 13.68 13.38
CA ILE A 89 -9.46 13.24 14.72
C ILE A 89 -9.09 14.42 15.63
N ASN A 90 -8.85 15.63 15.08
CA ASN A 90 -8.29 16.79 15.80
C ASN A 90 -7.00 16.40 16.57
N GLY A 91 -6.21 15.48 16.00
CA GLY A 91 -5.04 14.88 16.65
C GLY A 91 -3.78 15.73 16.52
N ASN A 92 -2.79 15.43 17.37
CA ASN A 92 -1.48 16.05 17.30
C ASN A 92 -0.71 15.56 16.05
N LEU A 93 -0.62 16.40 15.03
CA LEU A 93 0.05 16.13 13.75
C LEU A 93 1.54 15.82 13.86
N LEU A 94 2.19 16.14 14.98
CA LEU A 94 3.63 15.96 15.15
C LEU A 94 4.07 14.48 15.05
N LEU A 95 3.31 13.57 15.67
CA LEU A 95 3.63 12.14 15.69
C LEU A 95 3.52 11.50 14.29
N PRO A 96 2.40 11.67 13.58
CA PRO A 96 2.23 11.11 12.23
C PRO A 96 3.21 11.67 11.21
N ILE A 97 3.49 12.99 11.27
CA ILE A 97 4.50 13.61 10.40
C ILE A 97 5.89 13.07 10.72
N ALA A 98 6.23 12.95 12.01
CA ALA A 98 7.52 12.38 12.42
C ALA A 98 7.66 10.94 11.92
N ILE A 99 6.62 10.11 12.04
CA ILE A 99 6.60 8.73 11.55
C ILE A 99 6.74 8.69 10.03
N GLY A 100 6.00 9.53 9.29
CA GLY A 100 6.07 9.59 7.83
C GLY A 100 7.46 10.01 7.32
N VAL A 101 8.05 11.05 7.93
CA VAL A 101 9.38 11.57 7.53
C VAL A 101 10.48 10.59 7.91
N THR A 102 10.49 10.10 9.16
CA THR A 102 11.51 9.15 9.63
C THR A 102 11.40 7.81 8.89
N GLY A 103 10.19 7.34 8.66
CA GLY A 103 9.89 6.13 7.89
C GLY A 103 10.37 6.21 6.45
N LEU A 104 10.06 7.30 5.73
CA LEU A 104 10.53 7.51 4.35
C LEU A 104 12.06 7.63 4.28
N ALA A 105 12.69 8.29 5.26
CA ALA A 105 14.14 8.38 5.34
C ALA A 105 14.76 6.99 5.57
N TYR A 106 14.20 6.21 6.50
CA TYR A 106 14.68 4.86 6.82
C TYR A 106 14.49 3.89 5.64
N ALA A 107 13.34 3.93 4.97
CA ALA A 107 13.08 3.12 3.78
C ALA A 107 14.07 3.43 2.64
N LYS A 108 14.41 4.71 2.42
CA LYS A 108 15.42 5.09 1.43
C LYS A 108 16.84 4.68 1.84
N ILE A 109 17.15 4.72 3.12
CA ILE A 109 18.45 4.26 3.65
C ILE A 109 18.58 2.75 3.45
N LEU A 110 17.55 1.99 3.83
CA LEU A 110 17.47 0.55 3.59
C LEU A 110 17.59 0.20 2.11
N GLU A 111 16.85 0.90 1.23
CA GLU A 111 16.94 0.67 -0.21
C GLU A 111 18.38 0.90 -0.73
N ARG A 112 19.03 2.00 -0.30
CA ARG A 112 20.42 2.30 -0.69
C ARG A 112 21.42 1.31 -0.11
N PHE A 113 21.16 0.79 1.09
CA PHE A 113 22.01 -0.20 1.74
C PHE A 113 21.91 -1.55 1.03
N MET A 114 20.69 -2.02 0.76
CA MET A 114 20.42 -3.24 -0.01
C MET A 114 21.07 -3.20 -1.39
N VAL A 115 20.97 -2.07 -2.10
CA VAL A 115 21.62 -1.88 -3.42
C VAL A 115 23.15 -1.92 -3.31
N ARG A 116 23.75 -1.46 -2.20
CA ARG A 116 25.21 -1.48 -2.02
C ARG A 116 25.76 -2.84 -1.63
N VAL A 117 24.98 -3.65 -0.92
CA VAL A 117 25.41 -4.98 -0.45
C VAL A 117 25.45 -6.00 -1.60
N GLY A 118 24.92 -5.65 -2.79
CA GLY A 118 24.95 -6.52 -3.96
C GLY A 118 23.92 -7.65 -3.91
N ASP A 119 23.16 -7.75 -2.82
CA ASP A 119 21.97 -8.58 -2.77
C ASP A 119 20.94 -8.00 -3.72
N SER A 120 20.65 -8.79 -4.75
CA SER A 120 19.42 -8.60 -5.51
C SER A 120 18.28 -8.50 -4.50
N PRO A 121 17.42 -7.47 -4.55
CA PRO A 121 16.34 -7.28 -3.58
C PRO A 121 15.30 -8.43 -3.56
N SER A 122 15.51 -9.48 -4.36
CA SER A 122 14.82 -10.77 -4.28
C SER A 122 15.25 -11.64 -3.07
N VAL A 123 16.35 -11.33 -2.38
CA VAL A 123 16.83 -12.15 -1.23
C VAL A 123 16.20 -11.74 0.09
N SER A 124 15.67 -10.51 0.20
CA SER A 124 14.91 -10.07 1.38
C SER A 124 13.42 -10.26 1.11
N GLY A 125 12.78 -11.18 1.83
CA GLY A 125 11.40 -11.62 1.60
C GLY A 125 10.28 -10.57 1.75
N ILE A 126 10.61 -9.31 2.07
CA ILE A 126 9.68 -8.17 2.08
C ILE A 126 10.04 -7.23 0.94
N GLY A 127 9.10 -6.98 0.04
CA GLY A 127 9.29 -6.07 -1.08
C GLY A 127 9.49 -4.63 -0.59
N ALA A 128 10.44 -3.90 -1.18
CA ALA A 128 10.65 -2.49 -0.88
C ALA A 128 9.38 -1.62 -1.12
N GLY A 129 8.45 -2.10 -1.96
CA GLY A 129 7.13 -1.50 -2.14
C GLY A 129 6.22 -1.69 -0.92
N ASP A 130 6.22 -2.87 -0.31
CA ASP A 130 5.38 -3.22 0.84
C ASP A 130 5.73 -2.35 2.05
N ILE A 131 7.04 -2.10 2.27
CA ILE A 131 7.51 -1.19 3.32
C ILE A 131 6.93 0.22 3.14
N LYS A 132 6.88 0.73 1.90
CA LYS A 132 6.31 2.05 1.62
C LYS A 132 4.82 2.09 1.90
N LEU A 133 4.09 1.02 1.56
CA LEU A 133 2.66 0.94 1.81
C LEU A 133 2.37 0.86 3.31
N ILE A 134 3.13 0.07 4.08
CA ILE A 134 3.02 0.02 5.55
C ILE A 134 3.26 1.40 6.16
N LEU A 135 4.26 2.14 5.67
CA LEU A 135 4.52 3.51 6.11
C LEU A 135 3.37 4.48 5.78
N ALA A 136 2.75 4.32 4.61
CA ALA A 136 1.58 5.12 4.27
C ALA A 136 0.40 4.80 5.21
N LEU A 137 0.19 3.54 5.58
CA LEU A 137 -0.82 3.15 6.56
C LEU A 137 -0.53 3.66 7.97
N ALA A 138 0.74 3.82 8.34
CA ALA A 138 1.12 4.43 9.62
C ALA A 138 0.68 5.90 9.74
N CYS A 139 0.36 6.56 8.62
CA CYS A 139 -0.22 7.91 8.63
C CYS A 139 -1.74 7.89 8.84
N TRP A 140 -2.39 6.73 8.74
CA TRP A 140 -3.83 6.57 8.95
C TRP A 140 -4.15 5.98 10.33
N PHE A 141 -3.36 5.01 10.77
CA PHE A 141 -3.60 4.25 11.98
C PHE A 141 -2.48 4.47 13.00
N ASP A 142 -2.82 4.33 14.28
CA ASP A 142 -1.82 4.30 15.35
C ASP A 142 -0.91 3.07 15.24
N ILE A 143 0.27 3.16 15.87
CA ILE A 143 1.30 2.11 15.85
C ILE A 143 0.72 0.76 16.31
N VAL A 144 -0.13 0.77 17.34
CA VAL A 144 -0.76 -0.44 17.88
C VAL A 144 -1.70 -1.07 16.85
N ALA A 145 -2.56 -0.26 16.22
CA ALA A 145 -3.45 -0.73 15.16
C ALA A 145 -2.66 -1.26 13.93
N LEU A 146 -1.52 -0.63 13.62
CA LEU A 146 -0.63 -1.08 12.55
C LEU A 146 -0.01 -2.44 12.85
N PHE A 147 0.38 -2.72 14.09
CA PHE A 147 0.83 -4.06 14.48
C PHE A 147 -0.25 -5.12 14.29
N TYR A 148 -1.48 -4.85 14.74
CA TYR A 148 -2.61 -5.76 14.53
C TYR A 148 -2.88 -6.00 13.05
N LEU A 149 -2.85 -4.94 12.23
CA LEU A 149 -2.99 -5.05 10.77
C LEU A 149 -1.98 -6.00 10.16
N LEU A 150 -0.72 -5.85 10.55
CA LEU A 150 0.36 -6.63 9.97
C LEU A 150 0.26 -8.10 10.38
N VAL A 151 -0.15 -8.39 11.62
CA VAL A 151 -0.41 -9.76 12.09
C VAL A 151 -1.57 -10.39 11.32
N ILE A 152 -2.68 -9.68 11.13
CA ILE A 152 -3.84 -10.18 10.38
C ILE A 152 -3.44 -10.41 8.92
N ALA A 153 -2.78 -9.45 8.27
CA ALA A 153 -2.37 -9.60 6.87
C ALA A 153 -1.39 -10.77 6.67
N CYS A 154 -0.37 -10.91 7.54
CA CYS A 154 0.58 -12.02 7.48
C CYS A 154 -0.10 -13.37 7.72
N SER A 155 -1.02 -13.47 8.68
CA SER A 155 -1.73 -14.72 8.96
C SER A 155 -2.63 -15.15 7.79
N VAL A 156 -3.38 -14.21 7.20
CA VAL A 156 -4.21 -14.49 6.01
C VAL A 156 -3.33 -14.87 4.81
N ALA A 157 -2.25 -14.14 4.55
CA ALA A 157 -1.33 -14.46 3.47
C ALA A 157 -0.71 -15.86 3.63
N LEU A 158 -0.28 -16.21 4.85
CA LEU A 158 0.29 -17.51 5.17
C LEU A 158 -0.73 -18.64 5.03
N LEU A 159 -1.97 -18.43 5.48
CA LEU A 159 -3.06 -19.39 5.29
C LEU A 159 -3.31 -19.65 3.80
N VAL A 160 -3.37 -18.61 2.97
CA VAL A 160 -3.60 -18.75 1.52
C VAL A 160 -2.45 -19.48 0.84
N VAL A 161 -1.21 -19.18 1.21
CA VAL A 161 -0.02 -19.90 0.71
C VAL A 161 -0.04 -21.37 1.10
N LEU A 162 -0.37 -21.67 2.37
CA LEU A 162 -0.50 -23.05 2.85
C LEU A 162 -1.59 -23.81 2.10
N LEU A 163 -2.78 -23.21 1.94
CA LEU A 163 -3.87 -23.82 1.20
C LEU A 163 -3.47 -24.07 -0.25
N ARG A 164 -2.82 -23.12 -0.91
CA ARG A 164 -2.34 -23.30 -2.29
C ARG A 164 -1.28 -24.40 -2.38
N SER A 165 -0.36 -24.48 -1.43
CA SER A 165 0.64 -25.55 -1.38
C SER A 165 0.01 -26.93 -1.16
N ILE A 166 -1.02 -27.03 -0.31
CA ILE A 166 -1.66 -28.31 0.03
C ILE A 166 -2.60 -28.77 -1.09
N PHE A 167 -3.47 -27.87 -1.57
CA PHE A 167 -4.54 -28.21 -2.50
C PHE A 167 -4.12 -28.12 -3.97
N LEU A 168 -3.30 -27.13 -4.34
CA LEU A 168 -2.89 -26.90 -5.73
C LEU A 168 -1.48 -27.45 -6.01
N LYS A 169 -0.71 -27.82 -4.97
CA LYS A 169 0.70 -28.29 -5.08
C LYS A 169 1.60 -27.34 -5.87
N GLU A 170 1.22 -26.06 -5.91
CA GLU A 170 1.99 -25.03 -6.60
C GLU A 170 2.98 -24.39 -5.61
N ALA A 171 4.25 -24.36 -5.99
CA ALA A 171 5.25 -23.59 -5.26
C ALA A 171 5.03 -22.11 -5.53
N THR A 172 4.56 -21.37 -4.52
CA THR A 172 4.43 -19.90 -4.61
C THR A 172 5.79 -19.26 -4.35
N THR A 173 6.44 -18.77 -5.40
CA THR A 173 7.75 -18.12 -5.32
C THR A 173 7.67 -16.64 -4.91
N SER A 174 6.51 -16.01 -5.04
CA SER A 174 6.29 -14.63 -4.63
C SER A 174 4.80 -14.35 -4.44
N VAL A 175 4.49 -13.60 -3.39
CA VAL A 175 3.15 -13.27 -2.92
C VAL A 175 2.98 -11.76 -2.94
N ALA A 176 1.92 -11.27 -3.60
CA ALA A 176 1.50 -9.88 -3.54
C ALA A 176 0.92 -9.59 -2.15
N PHE A 177 1.52 -8.69 -1.37
CA PHE A 177 1.17 -8.46 0.03
C PHE A 177 0.09 -7.39 0.21
N ALA A 178 0.02 -6.40 -0.69
CA ALA A 178 -0.94 -5.30 -0.61
C ALA A 178 -2.42 -5.74 -0.55
N PRO A 179 -2.86 -6.81 -1.25
CA PRO A 179 -4.24 -7.31 -1.14
C PRO A 179 -4.61 -7.80 0.26
N TYR A 180 -3.70 -8.53 0.92
CA TYR A 180 -3.94 -9.03 2.27
C TYR A 180 -3.97 -7.89 3.29
N LEU A 181 -3.11 -6.89 3.11
CA LEU A 181 -3.12 -5.69 3.94
C LEU A 181 -4.38 -4.85 3.72
N SER A 182 -4.88 -4.77 2.47
CA SER A 182 -6.15 -4.12 2.14
C SER A 182 -7.35 -4.82 2.81
N PHE A 183 -7.31 -6.14 2.89
CA PHE A 183 -8.34 -6.90 3.59
C PHE A 183 -8.27 -6.68 5.11
N ALA A 184 -7.07 -6.72 5.69
CA ALA A 184 -6.87 -6.46 7.12
C ALA A 184 -7.31 -5.04 7.51
N THR A 185 -7.00 -4.04 6.69
CA THR A 185 -7.42 -2.63 6.89
C THR A 185 -8.91 -2.44 6.84
N TYR A 186 -9.59 -3.12 5.91
CA TYR A 186 -11.04 -3.14 5.88
C TYR A 186 -11.61 -3.67 7.20
N ILE A 187 -11.14 -4.82 7.67
CA ILE A 187 -11.60 -5.41 8.94
C ILE A 187 -11.35 -4.45 10.11
N MET A 188 -10.11 -3.96 10.26
CA MET A 188 -9.74 -3.11 11.40
C MET A 188 -10.54 -1.80 11.44
N TRP A 189 -10.92 -1.23 10.30
CA TRP A 189 -11.77 -0.03 10.29
C TRP A 189 -13.16 -0.27 10.89
N TRP A 190 -13.70 -1.48 10.78
CA TRP A 190 -15.01 -1.82 11.36
C TRP A 190 -14.94 -2.17 12.85
N TYR A 191 -13.76 -2.57 13.34
CA TYR A 191 -13.56 -3.06 14.71
C TYR A 191 -12.74 -2.12 15.61
N GLY A 192 -12.16 -1.05 15.06
CA GLY A 192 -11.42 0.00 15.77
C GLY A 192 -12.29 1.19 16.09
#